data_AF-A0A5C4PXN9-F1
#
_entry.id   AF-A0A5C4PXN9-F1
#
_cell.length_a   1.000
_cell.length_b   1.000
_cell.length_c   1.000
_cell.angle_alpha   90.00
_cell.angle_beta   90.00
_cell.angle_gamma   90.00
#
_symmetry.space_group_name_H-M   'P 1'
#
loop_
_entity.id
_entity.type
_entity.pdbx_description
1 polymer ?
#
loop_
_entity_poly.entity_id
_entity_poly.type
_entity_poly.pdbx_seq_one_letter_code
_entity_poly.pdbx_strand_id
1 'polypeptide(L)'
;MQLNSSKISQLALFIVLFFALILSALYFSYRQKASIDAVLESDYDVSMARDSIGQNKNAKTGYYTLVLSWSPGYCQNLRASNAGAIPKAAAYQCGETQKFGWVIHGLWPQSATARRVSDHPRFCQGDLPPLEVALLEKYLAHSPSLQLLQGEWEKHGACAFSQPKDYFDKQQELFQSLKLPDYDLKRSDLFAWLRRNNPQLSGKYLGAGRDELQICYDLAWQVINCPKIRF
;
A
#
# COMPACT_ATOMS: atom_id res chain seq x y z
N MET A 1 6.11 17.88 -56.66
CA MET A 1 5.42 16.67 -56.19
C MET A 1 4.10 17.11 -55.54
N GLN A 2 2.98 17.07 -56.25
CA GLN A 2 1.68 17.48 -55.70
C GLN A 2 1.16 16.39 -54.75
N LEU A 3 0.81 16.77 -53.52
CA LEU A 3 0.11 15.90 -52.59
C LEU A 3 -1.34 15.73 -53.09
N ASN A 4 -1.78 14.49 -53.34
CA ASN A 4 -3.18 14.24 -53.73
C ASN A 4 -4.12 14.38 -52.51
N SER A 5 -5.41 14.57 -52.77
CA SER A 5 -6.47 14.75 -51.75
C SER A 5 -6.43 13.70 -50.62
N SER A 6 -6.19 12.42 -50.95
CA SER A 6 -6.06 11.34 -49.95
C SER A 6 -4.87 11.54 -49.01
N LYS A 7 -3.71 12.00 -49.51
CA LYS A 7 -2.55 12.31 -48.67
C LYS A 7 -2.79 13.50 -47.75
N ILE A 8 -3.57 14.49 -48.20
CA ILE A 8 -3.95 15.66 -47.38
C ILE A 8 -4.90 15.23 -46.26
N SER A 9 -5.91 14.40 -46.57
CA SER A 9 -6.83 13.86 -45.56
C SER A 9 -6.12 12.98 -44.53
N GLN A 10 -5.18 12.13 -44.96
CA GLN A 10 -4.36 11.32 -44.05
C GLN A 10 -3.48 12.17 -43.14
N LEU A 11 -2.84 13.21 -43.68
CA LEU A 11 -2.03 14.14 -42.90
C LEU A 11 -2.89 14.93 -41.89
N ALA A 12 -4.06 15.41 -42.30
CA ALA A 12 -4.99 16.11 -41.40
C ALA A 12 -5.47 15.19 -40.27
N LEU A 13 -5.85 13.94 -40.59
CA LEU A 13 -6.24 12.96 -39.58
C LEU A 13 -5.09 12.66 -38.61
N PHE A 14 -3.87 12.48 -39.13
CA PHE A 14 -2.68 12.28 -38.30
C PHE A 14 -2.43 13.45 -37.37
N ILE A 15 -2.53 14.69 -37.87
CA ILE A 15 -2.38 15.91 -37.06
C ILE A 15 -3.43 15.97 -35.95
N VAL A 16 -4.71 15.71 -36.27
CA VAL A 16 -5.79 15.70 -35.27
C VAL A 16 -5.55 14.64 -34.19
N LEU A 17 -5.20 13.42 -34.59
CA LEU A 17 -4.90 12.33 -33.65
C LEU A 17 -3.68 12.66 -32.78
N PHE A 18 -2.64 13.24 -33.36
CA PHE A 18 -1.44 13.66 -32.64
C PHE A 18 -1.76 14.72 -31.58
N PHE A 19 -2.50 15.77 -31.94
CA PHE A 19 -2.92 16.79 -30.98
C PHE A 19 -3.89 16.24 -29.91
N ALA A 20 -4.79 15.32 -30.28
CA ALA A 20 -5.68 14.65 -29.32
C ALA A 20 -4.91 13.82 -28.30
N LEU A 21 -3.87 13.10 -28.73
CA LEU A 21 -2.96 12.36 -27.85
C LEU A 21 -2.18 13.30 -26.92
N ILE A 22 -1.65 14.42 -27.45
CA ILE A 22 -0.96 15.42 -26.62
C ILE A 22 -1.90 16.00 -25.56
N LEU A 23 -3.11 16.43 -25.95
CA LEU A 23 -4.10 16.99 -25.04
C LEU A 23 -4.49 15.97 -23.95
N SER A 24 -4.64 14.70 -24.32
CA SER A 24 -4.95 13.62 -23.39
C SER A 24 -3.80 13.37 -22.40
N ALA A 25 -2.54 13.36 -22.88
CA ALA A 25 -1.36 13.22 -22.04
C ALA A 25 -1.17 14.40 -21.07
N LEU A 26 -1.39 15.63 -21.55
CA LEU A 26 -1.37 16.84 -20.70
C LEU A 26 -2.47 16.81 -19.65
N TYR A 27 -3.69 16.42 -20.04
CA TYR A 27 -4.81 16.29 -19.13
C TYR A 27 -4.55 15.24 -18.05
N PHE A 28 -4.05 14.06 -18.44
CA PHE A 28 -3.69 13.01 -17.50
C PHE A 28 -2.58 13.46 -16.53
N SER A 29 -1.53 14.10 -17.05
CA SER A 29 -0.44 14.65 -16.22
C SER A 29 -0.94 15.68 -15.22
N TYR A 30 -1.83 16.59 -15.66
CA TYR A 30 -2.46 17.58 -14.78
C TYR A 30 -3.30 16.91 -13.68
N ARG A 31 -4.13 15.93 -14.04
CA ARG A 31 -4.96 15.18 -13.08
C ARG A 31 -4.11 14.40 -12.08
N GLN A 32 -3.03 13.75 -12.55
CA GLN A 32 -2.09 13.04 -11.69
C GLN A 32 -1.44 13.99 -10.69
N LYS A 33 -0.94 15.15 -11.15
CA LYS A 33 -0.37 16.17 -10.28
C LYS A 33 -1.39 16.64 -9.23
N ALA A 34 -2.61 16.98 -9.65
CA ALA A 34 -3.68 17.38 -8.74
C ALA A 34 -4.03 16.30 -7.70
N SER A 35 -3.97 15.01 -8.07
CA SER A 35 -4.20 13.92 -7.12
C SER A 35 -3.09 13.76 -6.08
N ILE A 36 -1.84 14.06 -6.46
CA ILE A 36 -0.71 14.07 -5.55
C ILE A 36 -0.82 15.29 -4.64
N ASP A 37 -0.96 16.50 -5.19
CA ASP A 37 -1.11 17.75 -4.44
C ASP A 37 -2.24 17.63 -3.40
N ALA A 38 -3.37 17.01 -3.78
CA ALA A 38 -4.48 16.78 -2.88
C ALA A 38 -4.11 15.92 -1.65
N VAL A 39 -3.25 14.92 -1.84
CA VAL A 39 -2.71 14.09 -0.75
C VAL A 39 -1.70 14.87 0.08
N LEU A 40 -0.80 15.63 -0.54
CA LEU A 40 0.24 16.41 0.16
C LEU A 40 -0.35 17.51 1.05
N GLU A 41 -1.48 18.09 0.63
CA GLU A 41 -2.21 19.12 1.39
C GLU A 41 -3.16 18.53 2.46
N SER A 42 -3.37 17.22 2.48
CA SER A 42 -4.24 16.61 3.49
C SER A 42 -3.53 16.54 4.83
N ASP A 43 -4.27 16.77 5.92
CA ASP A 43 -3.77 16.47 7.25
C ASP A 43 -3.57 14.95 7.38
N TYR A 44 -2.31 14.54 7.25
CA TYR A 44 -1.89 13.14 7.30
C TYR A 44 -1.44 12.74 8.71
N ASP A 45 -1.46 13.67 9.67
CA ASP A 45 -1.10 13.36 11.04
C ASP A 45 -2.15 12.42 11.65
N VAL A 46 -1.65 11.39 12.32
CA VAL A 46 -2.50 10.47 13.07
C VAL A 46 -2.42 10.87 14.54
N SER A 47 -3.49 10.61 15.29
CA SER A 47 -3.42 10.78 16.74
C SER A 47 -3.65 9.44 17.39
N MET A 48 -2.69 8.99 18.19
CA MET A 48 -2.79 7.80 19.02
C MET A 48 -4.08 7.81 19.87
N ALA A 49 -4.54 8.98 20.33
CA ALA A 49 -5.76 9.12 21.13
C ALA A 49 -7.05 8.70 20.38
N ARG A 50 -7.03 8.63 19.04
CA ARG A 50 -8.14 8.16 18.22
C ARG A 50 -8.15 6.64 18.03
N ASP A 51 -7.09 5.93 18.42
CA ASP A 51 -7.03 4.47 18.35
C ASP A 51 -7.80 3.82 19.52
N SER A 52 -8.73 2.93 19.19
CA SER A 52 -9.60 2.29 20.19
C SER A 52 -8.91 1.22 21.05
N ILE A 53 -7.70 0.79 20.68
CA ILE A 53 -6.94 -0.24 21.39
C ILE A 53 -5.87 0.39 22.28
N GLY A 54 -5.25 1.47 21.82
CA GLY A 54 -4.26 2.25 22.54
C GLY A 54 -2.86 1.62 22.55
N GLN A 55 -1.99 2.17 23.40
CA GLN A 55 -0.57 1.85 23.44
C GLN A 55 -0.28 0.50 24.13
N ASN A 56 0.70 -0.23 23.60
CA ASN A 56 1.36 -1.33 24.30
C ASN A 56 2.87 -1.30 24.00
N LYS A 57 3.59 -0.48 24.77
CA LYS A 57 5.04 -0.28 24.63
C LYS A 57 5.90 -1.37 25.30
N ASN A 58 5.29 -2.24 26.11
CA ASN A 58 6.01 -3.24 26.89
C ASN A 58 6.09 -4.62 26.21
N ALA A 59 5.27 -4.84 25.18
CA ALA A 59 5.30 -6.08 24.41
C ALA A 59 6.61 -6.19 23.62
N LYS A 60 7.20 -7.39 23.63
CA LYS A 60 8.41 -7.69 22.84
C LYS A 60 8.02 -8.17 21.45
N THR A 61 8.74 -7.70 20.44
CA THR A 61 8.69 -8.25 19.08
C THR A 61 9.28 -9.66 19.08
N GLY A 62 8.51 -10.63 18.62
CA GLY A 62 8.93 -12.01 18.39
C GLY A 62 8.97 -12.42 16.91
N TYR A 63 8.22 -11.72 16.05
CA TYR A 63 8.22 -11.91 14.60
C TYR A 63 7.66 -10.66 13.91
N TYR A 64 7.71 -10.63 12.57
CA TYR A 64 7.13 -9.57 11.76
C TYR A 64 6.04 -10.11 10.84
N THR A 65 5.02 -9.30 10.57
CA THR A 65 4.00 -9.58 9.54
C THR A 65 4.02 -8.46 8.51
N LEU A 66 4.40 -8.76 7.27
CA LEU A 66 4.13 -7.90 6.13
C LEU A 66 2.66 -8.06 5.73
N VAL A 67 1.92 -6.97 5.70
CA VAL A 67 0.52 -6.92 5.30
C VAL A 67 0.40 -6.18 3.99
N LEU A 68 -0.17 -6.85 2.99
CA LEU A 68 -0.42 -6.31 1.65
C LEU A 68 -1.92 -6.20 1.42
N SER A 69 -2.36 -5.09 0.83
CA SER A 69 -3.75 -4.83 0.50
C SER A 69 -3.98 -4.91 -1.02
N TRP A 70 -5.05 -5.56 -1.44
CA TRP A 70 -5.51 -5.58 -2.82
C TRP A 70 -6.33 -4.32 -3.10
N SER A 71 -5.70 -3.33 -3.76
CA SER A 71 -6.30 -2.00 -3.95
C SER A 71 -7.65 -2.02 -4.67
N PRO A 72 -7.91 -2.84 -5.70
CA PRO A 72 -9.23 -2.87 -6.33
C PRO A 72 -10.35 -3.25 -5.36
N GLY A 73 -10.13 -4.26 -4.50
CA GLY A 73 -11.10 -4.67 -3.48
C GLY A 73 -11.28 -3.59 -2.41
N TYR A 74 -10.18 -3.06 -1.88
CA TYR A 74 -10.21 -1.95 -0.92
C TYR A 74 -10.98 -0.73 -1.46
N CYS A 75 -10.68 -0.28 -2.68
CA CYS A 75 -11.30 0.88 -3.28
C CYS A 75 -12.77 0.67 -3.66
N GLN A 76 -13.18 -0.57 -3.96
CA GLN A 76 -14.59 -0.91 -4.12
C GLN A 76 -15.33 -0.78 -2.79
N ASN A 77 -14.78 -1.36 -1.73
CA ASN A 77 -15.34 -1.30 -0.38
C ASN A 77 -15.42 0.14 0.14
N LEU A 78 -14.37 0.94 -0.06
CA LEU A 78 -14.33 2.35 0.31
C LEU A 78 -15.47 3.13 -0.33
N ARG A 79 -15.69 2.98 -1.64
CA ARG A 79 -16.81 3.64 -2.35
C ARG A 79 -18.16 3.18 -1.82
N ALA A 80 -18.35 1.88 -1.61
CA ALA A 80 -19.60 1.33 -1.11
C ALA A 80 -19.95 1.91 0.28
N SER A 81 -18.95 2.07 1.15
CA SER A 81 -19.13 2.66 2.49
C SER A 81 -19.27 4.18 2.50
N ASN A 82 -18.95 4.89 1.41
CA ASN A 82 -18.96 6.35 1.33
C ASN A 82 -19.95 6.89 0.27
N ALA A 83 -21.05 6.16 0.01
CA ALA A 83 -22.06 6.56 -0.98
C ALA A 83 -21.48 6.92 -2.37
N GLY A 84 -20.43 6.20 -2.78
CA GLY A 84 -19.72 6.42 -4.04
C GLY A 84 -18.62 7.47 -3.99
N ALA A 85 -18.50 8.26 -2.92
CA ALA A 85 -17.45 9.26 -2.77
C ALA A 85 -16.09 8.63 -2.42
N ILE A 86 -15.01 9.33 -2.79
CA ILE A 86 -13.62 8.96 -2.46
C ILE A 86 -13.04 10.08 -1.60
N PRO A 87 -12.63 9.81 -0.34
CA PRO A 87 -11.95 10.79 0.50
C PRO A 87 -10.65 11.32 -0.13
N LYS A 88 -10.30 12.58 0.13
CA LYS A 88 -9.08 13.23 -0.39
C LYS A 88 -7.82 12.39 -0.11
N ALA A 89 -7.69 11.86 1.11
CA ALA A 89 -6.56 11.02 1.55
C ALA A 89 -6.44 9.68 0.80
N ALA A 90 -7.50 9.22 0.14
CA ALA A 90 -7.52 7.99 -0.66
C ALA A 90 -7.58 8.27 -2.18
N ALA A 91 -7.59 9.55 -2.59
CA ALA A 91 -7.74 9.92 -3.99
C ALA A 91 -6.58 9.42 -4.87
N TYR A 92 -5.37 9.34 -4.33
CA TYR A 92 -4.22 8.81 -5.06
C TYR A 92 -4.33 7.29 -5.30
N GLN A 93 -4.77 6.51 -4.30
CA GLN A 93 -4.94 5.07 -4.43
C GLN A 93 -6.20 4.67 -5.22
N CYS A 94 -7.32 5.34 -4.95
CA CYS A 94 -8.64 4.92 -5.38
C CYS A 94 -9.27 5.81 -6.44
N GLY A 95 -8.68 6.97 -6.74
CA GLY A 95 -9.17 7.89 -7.76
C GLY A 95 -9.03 7.35 -9.19
N GLU A 96 -9.12 8.25 -10.16
CA GLU A 96 -9.14 7.88 -11.58
C GLU A 96 -7.75 7.92 -12.23
N THR A 97 -6.76 8.47 -11.53
CA THR A 97 -5.44 8.80 -12.10
C THR A 97 -4.47 7.63 -12.08
N GLN A 98 -4.64 6.68 -11.17
CA GLN A 98 -3.77 5.52 -11.04
C GLN A 98 -4.58 4.28 -10.71
N LYS A 99 -4.07 3.13 -11.15
CA LYS A 99 -4.65 1.82 -10.83
C LYS A 99 -3.59 0.98 -10.13
N PHE A 100 -3.75 0.84 -8.83
CA PHE A 100 -2.91 -0.03 -8.03
C PHE A 100 -3.45 -1.46 -8.03
N GLY A 101 -2.53 -2.43 -8.02
CA GLY A 101 -2.83 -3.82 -7.66
C GLY A 101 -2.59 -4.03 -6.17
N TRP A 102 -1.64 -4.91 -5.85
CA TRP A 102 -1.15 -5.07 -4.48
C TRP A 102 -0.35 -3.85 -4.03
N VAL A 103 -0.64 -3.37 -2.83
CA VAL A 103 0.10 -2.31 -2.14
C VAL A 103 0.48 -2.77 -0.74
N ILE A 104 1.49 -2.14 -0.17
CA ILE A 104 1.90 -2.32 1.20
C ILE A 104 0.85 -1.63 2.08
N HIS A 105 0.23 -2.39 2.98
CA HIS A 105 -0.51 -1.82 4.10
C HIS A 105 0.50 -1.44 5.18
N GLY A 106 1.36 -2.38 5.61
CA GLY A 106 2.39 -2.11 6.61
C GLY A 106 3.23 -3.33 6.97
N LEU A 107 4.21 -3.14 7.84
CA LEU A 107 5.06 -4.20 8.39
C LEU A 107 4.97 -4.18 9.92
N TRP A 108 4.28 -5.16 10.49
CA TRP A 108 3.91 -5.12 11.90
C TRP A 108 4.85 -5.97 12.74
N PRO A 109 5.58 -5.40 13.71
CA PRO A 109 6.24 -6.17 14.75
C PRO A 109 5.17 -6.83 15.63
N GLN A 110 5.25 -8.14 15.79
CA GLN A 110 4.25 -8.93 16.51
C GLN A 110 4.88 -9.66 17.69
N SER A 111 4.16 -9.77 18.81
CA SER A 111 4.56 -10.62 19.93
C SER A 111 4.25 -12.08 19.65
N ALA A 112 5.20 -12.97 19.94
CA ALA A 112 5.02 -14.42 19.82
C ALA A 112 4.05 -15.00 20.87
N THR A 113 3.76 -14.24 21.93
CA THR A 113 2.88 -14.66 23.03
C THR A 113 1.54 -13.93 23.05
N ALA A 114 1.30 -13.03 22.09
CA ALA A 114 0.05 -12.29 22.01
C ALA A 114 -1.13 -13.24 21.77
N ARG A 115 -2.23 -13.00 22.48
CA ARG A 115 -3.50 -13.72 22.31
C ARG A 115 -4.60 -12.84 21.76
N ARG A 116 -4.46 -11.53 21.91
CA ARG A 116 -5.37 -10.51 21.40
C ARG A 116 -4.57 -9.47 20.64
N VAL A 117 -5.27 -8.71 19.81
CA VAL A 117 -4.68 -7.59 19.06
C VAL A 117 -3.94 -6.65 20.02
N SER A 118 -4.52 -6.30 21.17
CA SER A 118 -3.92 -5.43 22.22
C SER A 118 -2.60 -5.92 22.79
N ASP A 119 -2.30 -7.22 22.70
CA ASP A 119 -1.12 -7.82 23.33
C ASP A 119 0.15 -7.69 22.46
N HIS A 120 0.01 -7.22 21.22
CA HIS A 120 1.12 -6.95 20.30
C HIS A 120 1.79 -5.58 20.58
N PRO A 121 3.07 -5.39 20.21
CA PRO A 121 3.72 -4.09 20.28
C PRO A 121 2.95 -3.04 19.46
N ARG A 122 2.67 -1.89 20.06
CA ARG A 122 2.09 -0.75 19.34
C ARG A 122 2.25 0.58 20.03
N PHE A 123 2.36 1.63 19.21
CA PHE A 123 2.61 3.00 19.64
C PHE A 123 3.77 3.07 20.64
N CYS A 124 4.86 2.32 20.41
CA CYS A 124 5.88 2.11 21.45
C CYS A 124 6.63 3.39 21.86
N GLN A 125 6.61 4.41 21.00
CA GLN A 125 7.15 5.75 21.26
C GLN A 125 6.05 6.80 21.54
N GLY A 126 4.79 6.39 21.65
CA GLY A 126 3.64 7.29 21.85
C GLY A 126 3.15 7.92 20.55
N ASP A 127 2.49 9.08 20.71
CA ASP A 127 2.05 9.98 19.63
C ASP A 127 3.30 10.68 19.06
N LEU A 128 3.63 10.46 17.80
CA LEU A 128 4.84 11.01 17.18
C LEU A 128 4.48 12.18 16.28
N PRO A 129 5.36 13.20 16.14
CA PRO A 129 5.12 14.27 15.19
C PRO A 129 5.02 13.71 13.75
N PRO A 130 4.30 14.41 12.86
CA PRO A 130 4.24 14.03 11.45
C PRO A 130 5.63 14.03 10.81
N LEU A 131 5.93 12.97 10.06
CA LEU A 131 7.17 12.85 9.31
C LEU A 131 7.20 13.81 8.12
N GLU A 132 8.40 14.28 7.77
CA GLU A 132 8.61 15.12 6.58
C GLU A 132 7.98 14.49 5.33
N VAL A 133 7.14 15.25 4.62
CA VAL A 133 6.44 14.80 3.41
C VAL A 133 7.42 14.25 2.36
N ALA A 134 8.58 14.90 2.19
CA ALA A 134 9.62 14.47 1.24
C ALA A 134 10.23 13.10 1.57
N LEU A 135 10.12 12.61 2.82
CA LEU A 135 10.48 11.24 3.16
C LEU A 135 9.38 10.28 2.70
N LEU A 136 8.13 10.57 3.03
CA LEU A 136 6.98 9.69 2.77
C LEU A 136 6.66 9.55 1.28
N GLU A 137 6.79 10.62 0.50
CA GLU A 137 6.53 10.64 -0.95
C GLU A 137 7.27 9.54 -1.72
N LYS A 138 8.48 9.18 -1.27
CA LYS A 138 9.33 8.15 -1.89
C LYS A 138 8.68 6.76 -1.87
N TYR A 139 7.74 6.53 -0.97
CA TYR A 139 7.11 5.23 -0.74
C TYR A 139 5.67 5.16 -1.30
N LEU A 140 5.12 6.27 -1.81
CA LEU A 140 3.75 6.33 -2.32
C LEU A 140 3.48 5.37 -3.49
N ALA A 141 4.51 5.01 -4.27
CA ALA A 141 4.38 4.06 -5.37
C ALA A 141 4.00 2.63 -4.89
N HIS A 142 4.27 2.30 -3.63
CA HIS A 142 3.96 0.99 -3.06
C HIS A 142 3.01 1.07 -1.86
N SER A 143 2.87 2.22 -1.21
CA SER A 143 1.92 2.48 -0.11
C SER A 143 1.24 3.84 -0.34
N PRO A 144 0.15 3.89 -1.12
CA PRO A 144 -0.37 5.11 -1.75
C PRO A 144 -1.21 6.01 -0.84
N SER A 145 -0.76 6.25 0.40
CA SER A 145 -1.39 7.19 1.34
C SER A 145 -0.38 7.71 2.37
N LEU A 146 -0.24 9.04 2.48
CA LEU A 146 0.61 9.66 3.51
C LEU A 146 0.11 9.36 4.93
N GLN A 147 -1.21 9.41 5.13
CA GLN A 147 -1.82 9.12 6.43
C GLN A 147 -1.58 7.67 6.86
N LEU A 148 -1.65 6.73 5.89
CA LEU A 148 -1.28 5.33 6.16
C LEU A 148 0.19 5.22 6.55
N LEU A 149 1.11 5.81 5.78
CA LEU A 149 2.54 5.76 6.06
C LEU A 149 2.88 6.32 7.45
N GLN A 150 2.32 7.48 7.81
CA GLN A 150 2.49 8.10 9.13
C GLN A 150 1.95 7.19 10.24
N GLY A 151 0.71 6.70 10.08
CA GLY A 151 0.09 5.83 11.06
C GLY A 151 0.82 4.51 11.26
N GLU A 152 1.30 3.90 10.19
CA GLU A 152 2.07 2.65 10.23
C GLU A 152 3.44 2.83 10.87
N TRP A 153 4.10 3.97 10.65
CA TRP A 153 5.34 4.27 11.35
C TRP A 153 5.09 4.41 12.85
N GLU A 154 4.16 5.28 13.25
CA GLU A 154 3.91 5.58 14.66
C GLU A 154 3.38 4.37 15.42
N LYS A 155 2.39 3.69 14.86
CA LYS A 155 1.73 2.56 15.51
C LYS A 155 2.59 1.31 15.52
N HIS A 156 3.35 1.03 14.45
CA HIS A 156 4.02 -0.25 14.26
C HIS A 156 5.53 -0.11 14.08
N GLY A 157 5.99 0.72 13.13
CA GLY A 157 7.41 0.84 12.78
C GLY A 157 8.31 1.22 13.96
N ALA A 158 7.91 2.25 14.73
CA ALA A 158 8.66 2.77 15.87
C ALA A 158 8.80 1.78 17.05
N CYS A 159 8.14 0.62 16.99
CA CYS A 159 8.31 -0.47 17.96
C CYS A 159 9.53 -1.36 17.68
N ALA A 160 10.08 -1.35 16.46
CA ALA A 160 11.18 -2.26 16.09
C ALA A 160 12.28 -1.60 15.25
N PHE A 161 12.09 -0.35 14.84
CA PHE A 161 13.04 0.41 14.02
C PHE A 161 13.34 1.74 14.69
N SER A 162 14.59 2.17 14.64
CA SER A 162 15.03 3.46 15.18
C SER A 162 14.78 4.63 14.24
N GLN A 163 14.68 4.37 12.93
CA GLN A 163 14.52 5.39 11.90
C GLN A 163 13.37 5.01 10.96
N PRO A 164 12.48 5.97 10.59
CA PRO A 164 11.37 5.69 9.68
C PRO A 164 11.83 5.22 8.30
N LYS A 165 12.94 5.78 7.80
CA LYS A 165 13.52 5.37 6.51
C LYS A 165 13.83 3.87 6.48
N ASP A 166 14.45 3.33 7.52
CA ASP A 166 14.80 1.91 7.59
C ASP A 166 13.55 1.02 7.64
N TYR A 167 12.49 1.49 8.30
CA TYR A 167 11.20 0.81 8.34
C TYR A 167 10.53 0.72 6.96
N PHE A 168 10.48 1.83 6.23
CA PHE A 168 9.87 1.88 4.90
C PHE A 168 10.72 1.19 3.83
N ASP A 169 12.05 1.31 3.90
CA ASP A 169 12.95 0.58 3.00
C ASP A 169 12.80 -0.93 3.18
N LYS A 170 12.68 -1.41 4.42
CA LYS A 170 12.47 -2.84 4.69
C LYS A 170 11.13 -3.33 4.16
N GLN A 171 10.06 -2.54 4.30
CA GLN A 171 8.77 -2.87 3.69
C GLN A 171 8.88 -3.01 2.17
N GLN A 172 9.54 -2.05 1.51
CA GLN A 172 9.72 -2.05 0.07
C GLN A 172 10.57 -3.23 -0.39
N GLU A 173 11.68 -3.53 0.29
CA GLU A 173 12.53 -4.70 0.02
C GLU A 173 11.73 -6.00 0.05
N LEU A 174 10.95 -6.22 1.12
CA LEU A 174 10.14 -7.43 1.26
C LEU A 174 9.04 -7.50 0.20
N PHE A 175 8.36 -6.38 -0.09
CA PHE A 175 7.35 -6.31 -1.14
C PHE A 175 7.92 -6.63 -2.53
N GLN A 176 9.05 -6.02 -2.89
CA GLN A 176 9.69 -6.20 -4.20
C GLN A 176 10.33 -7.60 -4.37
N SER A 177 10.62 -8.29 -3.26
CA SER A 177 11.08 -9.69 -3.30
C SER A 177 9.99 -10.69 -3.72
N LEU A 178 8.73 -10.25 -3.76
CA LEU A 178 7.57 -11.09 -4.05
C LEU A 178 7.13 -10.95 -5.51
N LYS A 179 6.87 -12.07 -6.15
CA LYS A 179 5.98 -12.12 -7.31
C LYS A 179 4.55 -12.11 -6.81
N LEU A 180 3.74 -11.20 -7.33
CA LEU A 180 2.33 -11.02 -6.96
C LEU A 180 1.47 -11.05 -8.24
N PRO A 181 0.25 -11.64 -8.20
CA PRO A 181 -0.65 -11.63 -9.34
C PRO A 181 -1.22 -10.23 -9.55
N ASP A 182 -1.42 -9.83 -10.79
CA ASP A 182 -2.03 -8.55 -11.20
C ASP A 182 -3.55 -8.67 -11.43
N TYR A 183 -4.15 -9.78 -11.04
CA TYR A 183 -5.58 -10.07 -11.10
C TYR A 183 -6.09 -10.65 -9.78
N ASP A 184 -7.40 -10.51 -9.56
CA ASP A 184 -8.04 -11.01 -8.36
C ASP A 184 -8.09 -12.54 -8.34
N LEU A 185 -7.81 -13.10 -7.16
CA LEU A 185 -7.80 -14.54 -6.90
C LEU A 185 -8.48 -14.81 -5.57
N LYS A 186 -9.34 -15.85 -5.56
CA LYS A 186 -9.87 -16.38 -4.30
C LYS A 186 -8.72 -16.82 -3.41
N ARG A 187 -8.89 -16.69 -2.09
CA ARG A 187 -7.85 -16.94 -1.08
C ARG A 187 -7.05 -18.25 -1.29
N SER A 188 -7.73 -19.38 -1.53
CA SER A 188 -7.06 -20.67 -1.76
C SER A 188 -6.17 -20.66 -2.99
N ASP A 189 -6.66 -20.06 -4.08
CA ASP A 189 -5.97 -19.98 -5.36
C ASP A 189 -4.81 -18.98 -5.28
N LEU A 190 -5.01 -17.86 -4.58
CA LEU A 190 -3.97 -16.89 -4.28
C LEU A 190 -2.81 -17.55 -3.51
N PHE A 191 -3.11 -18.30 -2.45
CA PHE A 191 -2.05 -18.97 -1.67
C PHE A 191 -1.32 -20.03 -2.49
N ALA A 192 -2.05 -20.80 -3.31
CA ALA A 192 -1.42 -21.77 -4.20
C ALA A 192 -0.55 -21.09 -5.26
N TRP A 193 -1.02 -19.98 -5.84
CA TRP A 193 -0.28 -19.18 -6.80
C TRP A 193 0.99 -18.58 -6.20
N LEU A 194 0.90 -18.00 -5.00
CA LEU A 194 2.04 -17.40 -4.30
C LEU A 194 3.13 -18.43 -4.03
N ARG A 195 2.77 -19.61 -3.50
CA ARG A 195 3.74 -20.67 -3.21
C ARG A 195 4.42 -21.21 -4.47
N ARG A 196 3.70 -21.28 -5.60
CA ARG A 196 4.27 -21.71 -6.89
C ARG A 196 5.25 -20.68 -7.46
N ASN A 197 4.98 -19.39 -7.28
CA ASN A 197 5.76 -18.31 -7.89
C ASN A 197 6.83 -17.72 -6.97
N ASN A 198 6.79 -18.04 -5.68
CA ASN A 198 7.71 -17.57 -4.65
C ASN A 198 8.24 -18.78 -3.85
N PRO A 199 9.37 -19.39 -4.26
CA PRO A 199 9.91 -20.59 -3.62
C PRO A 199 10.14 -20.45 -2.10
N GLN A 200 10.48 -19.26 -1.62
CA GLN A 200 10.64 -18.93 -0.20
C GLN A 200 9.35 -19.08 0.62
N LEU A 201 8.18 -19.04 -0.02
CA LEU A 201 6.88 -19.25 0.61
C LEU A 201 6.44 -20.73 0.59
N SER A 202 7.21 -21.63 -0.04
CA SER A 202 6.84 -23.03 -0.20
C SER A 202 6.64 -23.72 1.16
N GLY A 203 5.51 -24.43 1.29
CA GLY A 203 5.12 -25.09 2.55
C GLY A 203 4.76 -24.16 3.70
N LYS A 204 4.80 -22.83 3.51
CA LYS A 204 4.50 -21.85 4.57
C LYS A 204 3.01 -21.53 4.61
N TYR A 205 2.49 -21.41 5.83
CA TYR A 205 1.17 -20.86 6.09
C TYR A 205 1.21 -19.33 5.95
N LEU A 206 0.33 -18.81 5.10
CA LEU A 206 0.12 -17.38 4.88
C LEU A 206 -1.18 -16.97 5.59
N GLY A 207 -1.24 -15.74 6.09
CA GLY A 207 -2.49 -15.17 6.60
C GLY A 207 -3.25 -14.43 5.50
N ALA A 208 -4.57 -14.27 5.66
CA ALA A 208 -5.36 -13.42 4.78
C ALA A 208 -6.61 -12.88 5.47
N GLY A 209 -6.90 -11.61 5.20
CA GLY A 209 -8.13 -10.90 5.57
C GLY A 209 -9.16 -10.93 4.43
N ARG A 210 -10.02 -9.90 4.36
CA ARG A 210 -10.96 -9.72 3.23
C ARG A 210 -10.20 -9.37 1.96
N ASP A 211 -9.46 -8.26 1.99
CA ASP A 211 -8.66 -7.73 0.87
C ASP A 211 -7.15 -7.75 1.19
N GLU A 212 -6.75 -8.50 2.22
CA GLU A 212 -5.38 -8.47 2.74
C GLU A 212 -4.70 -9.83 2.65
N LEU A 213 -3.42 -9.81 2.33
CA LEU A 213 -2.48 -10.91 2.38
C LEU A 213 -1.43 -10.65 3.46
N GLN A 214 -1.09 -11.68 4.24
CA GLN A 214 -0.12 -11.58 5.31
C GLN A 214 0.99 -12.62 5.13
N ILE A 215 2.23 -12.15 5.16
CA ILE A 215 3.44 -12.98 5.09
C ILE A 215 4.26 -12.70 6.34
N CYS A 216 4.71 -13.75 7.02
CA CYS A 216 5.38 -13.61 8.31
C CYS A 216 6.85 -13.97 8.23
N TYR A 217 7.66 -13.21 8.96
CA TYR A 217 9.11 -13.34 9.00
C TYR A 217 9.57 -13.45 10.45
N ASP A 218 10.59 -14.25 10.70
CA ASP A 218 11.27 -14.22 12.00
C ASP A 218 12.14 -12.94 12.14
N LEU A 219 12.83 -12.82 13.27
CA LEU A 219 13.70 -11.66 13.56
C LEU A 219 14.93 -11.58 12.65
N ALA A 220 15.24 -12.64 11.90
CA ALA A 220 16.33 -12.72 10.93
C ALA A 220 15.81 -12.61 9.48
N TRP A 221 14.58 -12.13 9.29
CA TRP A 221 13.92 -11.94 8.00
C TRP A 221 13.70 -13.24 7.19
N GLN A 222 13.71 -14.41 7.84
CA GLN A 222 13.36 -15.67 7.18
C GLN A 222 11.84 -15.89 7.22
N VAL A 223 11.28 -16.37 6.12
CA VAL A 223 9.84 -16.66 6.03
C VAL A 223 9.46 -17.79 7.00
N ILE A 224 8.51 -17.50 7.87
CA ILE A 224 7.92 -18.45 8.82
C ILE A 224 6.44 -18.69 8.52
N ASN A 225 5.86 -19.71 9.17
CA ASN A 225 4.42 -19.85 9.21
C ASN A 225 3.82 -18.67 9.97
N CYS A 226 2.85 -17.98 9.39
CA CYS A 226 2.07 -17.02 10.15
C CYS A 226 1.35 -17.73 11.31
N PRO A 227 1.40 -17.19 12.55
CA PRO A 227 0.63 -17.75 13.64
C PRO A 227 -0.87 -17.76 13.31
N LYS A 228 -1.56 -18.85 13.66
CA LYS A 228 -3.02 -18.91 13.57
C LYS A 228 -3.60 -18.05 14.69
N ILE A 229 -3.80 -16.76 14.43
CA ILE A 229 -4.51 -15.89 15.38
C ILE A 229 -5.98 -16.34 15.38
N ARG A 230 -6.41 -16.93 16.49
CA ARG A 230 -7.83 -17.18 16.75
C ARG A 230 -8.41 -15.87 17.29
N PHE A 231 -9.12 -15.13 16.43
CA PHE A 231 -9.94 -14.01 16.87
C PHE A 231 -11.18 -14.53 17.59
#